data_AF-Q4CSV6-F1
#
_entry.id   AF-Q4CSV6-F1
#
_cell.length_a   1.000
_cell.length_b   1.000
_cell.length_c   1.000
_cell.angle_alpha   90.00
_cell.angle_beta   90.00
_cell.angle_gamma   90.00
#
_symmetry.space_group_name_H-M   'P 1'
#
loop_
_entity.id
_entity.type
_entity.pdbx_description
1 polymer ?
#
loop_
_entity_poly.entity_id
_entity_poly.type
_entity_poly.pdbx_seq_one_letter_code
_entity_poly.pdbx_strand_id
1 'polypeptide(L)'
;RVGRRGWLLLSGIAALVPVVALCRCFGRGWSMHASKREPKEDDDDEENLHDDTVAVGLDKEERERYHATLLLLKEKANAHFRAAEFDAALEMYQGCVDMCAALGADDAEAVQIDQVVRANVALVFLKLQRPEEARMLATFLLQDDTHPVEGDLKVKVLYRRGLASQALGDRESALCDFRAAVLFSPGEKNPAAEAAIAALSRGVGT
;
A
#
# COMPACT_ATOMS: atom_id res chain seq x y z
N ARG A 1 -15.09 -58.90 -4.12
CA ARG A 1 -14.27 -59.26 -2.94
C ARG A 1 -13.35 -58.09 -2.62
N VAL A 2 -13.46 -57.52 -1.41
CA VAL A 2 -12.51 -56.65 -0.68
C VAL A 2 -12.00 -55.41 -1.46
N GLY A 3 -12.38 -54.16 -1.19
CA GLY A 3 -12.80 -53.52 0.06
C GLY A 3 -11.61 -52.91 0.79
N ARG A 4 -11.47 -51.57 0.77
CA ARG A 4 -10.94 -50.72 1.86
C ARG A 4 -11.03 -49.23 1.47
N ARG A 5 -11.93 -48.48 2.12
CA ARG A 5 -11.68 -47.51 3.22
C ARG A 5 -11.02 -46.22 2.69
N GLY A 6 -11.65 -45.05 2.65
CA GLY A 6 -12.66 -44.49 3.56
C GLY A 6 -11.97 -43.55 4.54
N TRP A 7 -11.95 -42.25 4.24
CA TRP A 7 -11.67 -41.16 5.18
C TRP A 7 -12.80 -40.13 5.03
N LEU A 8 -13.67 -40.10 6.04
CA LEU A 8 -14.77 -39.16 6.25
C LEU A 8 -14.29 -38.07 7.22
N LEU A 9 -14.75 -36.85 6.93
CA LEU A 9 -15.25 -35.81 7.84
C LEU A 9 -14.46 -35.48 9.11
N LEU A 10 -14.03 -34.21 9.19
CA LEU A 10 -14.07 -33.34 10.37
C LEU A 10 -14.08 -31.91 9.78
N SER A 11 -15.23 -31.28 9.51
CA SER A 11 -16.00 -30.43 10.43
C SER A 11 -15.13 -29.77 11.52
N GLY A 12 -15.00 -28.45 11.47
CA GLY A 12 -14.53 -27.72 12.64
C GLY A 12 -14.07 -26.30 12.38
N ILE A 13 -14.90 -25.37 12.85
CA ILE A 13 -14.50 -24.07 13.38
C ILE A 13 -14.34 -22.95 12.34
N ALA A 14 -15.45 -22.25 12.18
CA ALA A 14 -15.49 -20.84 11.89
C ALA A 14 -14.68 -20.05 12.95
N ALA A 15 -13.78 -19.20 12.49
CA ALA A 15 -13.31 -18.05 13.24
C ALA A 15 -13.43 -16.82 12.33
N LEU A 16 -14.58 -16.16 12.43
CA LEU A 16 -14.76 -14.78 12.01
C LEU A 16 -13.79 -13.92 12.84
N VAL A 17 -12.71 -13.44 12.24
CA VAL A 17 -11.89 -12.37 12.81
C VAL A 17 -12.43 -11.06 12.23
N PRO A 18 -13.05 -10.19 13.04
CA PRO A 18 -13.47 -8.87 12.59
C PRO A 18 -12.24 -7.97 12.43
N VAL A 19 -12.16 -7.37 11.25
CA VAL A 19 -11.23 -6.30 10.86
C VAL A 19 -11.59 -5.03 11.62
N VAL A 20 -11.07 -4.81 12.84
CA VAL A 20 -11.16 -3.49 13.55
C VAL A 20 -9.94 -3.15 14.45
N ALA A 21 -8.95 -4.02 14.65
CA ALA A 21 -7.94 -3.79 15.73
C ALA A 21 -6.47 -3.56 15.32
N LEU A 22 -6.15 -3.41 14.03
CA LEU A 22 -4.74 -3.22 13.60
C LEU A 22 -4.27 -1.76 13.53
N CYS A 23 -5.09 -0.79 13.92
CA CYS A 23 -4.66 0.59 14.15
C CYS A 23 -4.29 0.80 15.62
N ARG A 24 -3.04 0.48 15.97
CA ARG A 24 -2.22 1.02 17.08
C ARG A 24 -1.03 0.08 17.26
N CYS A 25 0.16 0.64 17.44
CA CYS A 25 1.42 -0.06 17.76
C CYS A 25 2.27 -0.55 16.57
N PHE A 26 2.72 0.36 15.69
CA PHE A 26 4.13 0.33 15.29
C PHE A 26 4.84 1.49 15.98
N GLY A 27 4.98 1.31 17.30
CA GLY A 27 5.84 2.12 18.15
C GLY A 27 7.19 1.43 18.33
N ARG A 28 8.25 2.24 18.22
CA ARG A 28 9.51 2.18 18.98
C ARG A 28 10.21 0.81 19.12
N GLY A 29 11.37 0.69 18.47
CA GLY A 29 12.46 -0.24 18.79
C GLY A 29 13.49 -0.14 17.67
N TRP A 30 14.74 0.25 17.88
CA TRP A 30 15.71 -0.41 18.75
C TRP A 30 16.80 0.58 19.22
N SER A 31 17.18 0.53 20.50
CA SER A 31 18.59 0.44 20.89
C SER A 31 18.67 0.13 22.39
N MET A 32 18.98 -1.14 22.69
CA MET A 32 19.48 -1.54 24.01
C MET A 32 20.97 -1.21 24.05
N HIS A 33 21.40 -0.41 25.02
CA HIS A 33 22.75 -0.50 25.58
C HIS A 33 22.62 -0.59 27.10
N ALA A 34 22.85 -1.80 27.60
CA ALA A 34 23.00 -2.08 29.02
C ALA A 34 24.40 -1.63 29.47
N SER A 35 24.48 -0.75 30.46
CA SER A 35 25.69 -0.56 31.26
C SER A 35 25.30 -0.30 32.71
N LYS A 36 25.77 -1.19 33.60
CA LYS A 36 25.58 -1.16 35.05
C LYS A 36 26.39 -0.01 35.66
N ARG A 37 25.77 0.80 36.52
CA ARG A 37 26.45 1.50 37.63
C ARG A 37 25.46 1.79 38.75
N GLU A 38 25.97 1.62 39.96
CA GLU A 38 25.29 1.53 41.27
C GLU A 38 24.62 2.84 41.72
N PRO A 39 23.63 2.79 42.64
CA PRO A 39 22.85 3.95 43.04
C PRO A 39 23.55 4.76 44.14
N LYS A 40 23.47 6.09 44.04
CA LYS A 40 23.60 7.00 45.17
C LYS A 40 22.33 7.84 45.24
N GLU A 41 21.66 7.72 46.37
CA GLU A 41 20.63 8.63 46.87
C GLU A 41 21.28 10.01 47.05
N ASP A 42 20.61 11.06 46.59
CA ASP A 42 20.57 12.41 47.19
C ASP A 42 19.71 13.31 46.30
N ASP A 43 18.64 13.81 46.93
CA ASP A 43 17.99 15.12 46.76
C ASP A 43 17.30 15.51 45.44
N ASP A 44 15.96 15.60 45.56
CA ASP A 44 15.11 16.72 45.17
C ASP A 44 15.32 17.32 43.76
N ASP A 45 14.44 16.95 42.83
CA ASP A 45 13.67 17.89 41.99
C ASP A 45 12.70 17.07 41.11
N GLU A 46 11.43 17.05 41.51
CA GLU A 46 10.34 16.46 40.73
C GLU A 46 10.00 17.40 39.55
N GLU A 47 10.83 17.37 38.50
CA GLU A 47 10.52 18.04 37.24
C GLU A 47 9.39 17.30 36.52
N ASN A 48 8.23 17.93 36.62
CA ASN A 48 6.99 17.74 35.89
C ASN A 48 7.23 17.42 34.41
N LEU A 49 7.23 16.14 34.05
CA LEU A 49 7.22 15.65 32.67
C LEU A 49 5.80 15.86 32.09
N HIS A 50 5.47 17.11 31.76
CA HIS A 50 4.35 17.42 30.87
C HIS A 50 4.69 16.86 29.48
N ASP A 51 4.15 15.68 29.18
CA ASP A 51 3.93 15.21 27.81
C ASP A 51 2.81 16.05 27.19
N ASP A 52 3.16 17.31 26.92
CA ASP A 52 2.41 18.21 26.06
C ASP A 52 2.80 17.90 24.62
N THR A 53 2.45 16.71 24.13
CA THR A 53 2.23 16.51 22.69
C THR A 53 0.92 17.18 22.31
N VAL A 54 0.91 18.51 22.44
CA VAL A 54 -0.09 19.38 21.82
C VAL A 54 -0.01 19.07 20.34
N ALA A 55 -1.09 18.52 19.78
CA ALA A 55 -1.32 18.52 18.36
C ALA A 55 -1.45 19.99 17.93
N VAL A 56 -0.31 20.69 17.83
CA VAL A 56 -0.22 22.00 17.20
C VAL A 56 -0.48 21.72 15.74
N GLY A 57 -1.75 21.86 15.33
CA GLY A 57 -2.12 21.75 13.94
C GLY A 57 -1.22 22.67 13.13
N LEU A 58 -0.55 22.11 12.13
CA LEU A 58 0.32 22.88 11.22
C LEU A 58 -0.45 24.11 10.74
N ASP A 59 0.19 25.27 10.84
CA ASP A 59 -0.38 26.48 10.29
C ASP A 59 -0.48 26.34 8.75
N LYS A 60 -1.22 27.27 8.14
CA LYS A 60 -1.49 27.18 6.70
C LYS A 60 -0.20 27.28 5.87
N GLU A 61 0.74 28.13 6.28
CA GLU A 61 2.00 28.36 5.55
C GLU A 61 2.95 27.17 5.66
N GLU A 62 3.00 26.52 6.82
CA GLU A 62 3.68 25.26 7.03
C GLU A 62 3.08 24.17 6.15
N ARG A 63 1.75 24.00 6.17
CA ARG A 63 1.07 23.00 5.33
C ARG A 63 1.37 23.21 3.85
N GLU A 64 1.32 24.44 3.35
CA GLU A 64 1.66 24.77 1.96
C GLU A 64 3.12 24.43 1.62
N ARG A 65 4.07 24.68 2.54
CA ARG A 65 5.48 24.29 2.37
C ARG A 65 5.65 22.78 2.32
N TYR A 66 4.91 22.03 3.15
CA TYR A 66 4.90 20.57 3.12
C TYR A 66 4.36 20.03 1.79
N HIS A 67 3.23 20.57 1.30
CA HIS A 67 2.65 20.18 0.01
C HIS A 67 3.62 20.47 -1.14
N ALA A 68 4.25 21.64 -1.17
CA ALA A 68 5.25 21.97 -2.20
C ALA A 68 6.44 21.00 -2.18
N THR A 69 6.92 20.63 -0.99
CA THR A 69 8.02 19.67 -0.82
C THR A 69 7.61 18.26 -1.27
N LEU A 70 6.39 17.84 -0.94
CA LEU A 70 5.80 16.56 -1.33
C LEU A 70 5.67 16.45 -2.87
N LEU A 71 5.22 17.51 -3.54
CA LEU A 71 5.15 17.56 -5.00
C LEU A 71 6.53 17.44 -5.65
N LEU A 72 7.53 18.18 -5.13
CA LEU A 72 8.91 18.09 -5.60
C LEU A 72 9.48 16.66 -5.45
N LEU A 73 9.20 16.00 -4.33
CA LEU A 73 9.66 14.64 -4.07
C LEU A 73 9.02 13.63 -5.03
N LYS A 74 7.71 13.76 -5.26
CA LYS A 74 6.97 12.96 -6.27
C LYS A 74 7.51 13.20 -7.67
N GLU A 75 7.88 14.42 -8.04
CA GLU A 75 8.49 14.74 -9.33
C GLU A 75 9.86 14.06 -9.50
N LYS A 76 10.70 14.09 -8.46
CA LYS A 76 11.98 13.37 -8.42
C LYS A 76 11.77 11.85 -8.54
N ALA A 77 10.83 11.28 -7.80
CA ALA A 77 10.49 9.87 -7.89
C ALA A 77 10.04 9.48 -9.32
N ASN A 78 9.21 10.31 -9.94
CA ASN A 78 8.79 10.13 -11.34
C ASN A 78 9.97 10.26 -12.32
N ALA A 79 10.95 11.12 -12.03
CA ALA A 79 12.16 11.25 -12.85
C ALA A 79 13.01 9.97 -12.79
N HIS A 80 13.29 9.45 -11.60
CA HIS A 80 13.97 8.15 -11.42
C HIS A 80 13.20 7.01 -12.10
N PHE A 81 11.87 6.98 -11.97
CA PHE A 81 11.03 5.98 -12.67
C PHE A 81 11.19 6.05 -14.19
N ARG A 82 11.19 7.26 -14.78
CA ARG A 82 11.39 7.45 -16.22
C ARG A 82 12.80 7.08 -16.66
N ALA A 83 13.81 7.24 -15.80
CA ALA A 83 15.18 6.80 -16.02
C ALA A 83 15.37 5.27 -15.83
N ALA A 84 14.31 4.53 -15.51
CA ALA A 84 14.35 3.10 -15.15
C ALA A 84 15.21 2.78 -13.91
N GLU A 85 15.47 3.79 -13.08
CA GLU A 85 16.16 3.66 -11.79
C GLU A 85 15.14 3.31 -10.71
N PHE A 86 14.61 2.08 -10.75
CA PHE A 86 13.44 1.69 -9.97
C PHE A 86 13.68 1.69 -8.46
N ASP A 87 14.87 1.30 -7.99
CA ASP A 87 15.20 1.34 -6.56
C ASP A 87 15.27 2.79 -6.04
N ALA A 88 15.93 3.69 -6.78
CA ALA A 88 15.96 5.12 -6.46
C ALA A 88 14.55 5.74 -6.51
N ALA A 89 13.70 5.30 -7.45
CA ALA A 89 12.31 5.71 -7.49
C ALA A 89 11.54 5.25 -6.23
N LEU A 90 11.75 4.01 -5.75
CA LEU A 90 11.14 3.52 -4.51
C LEU A 90 11.56 4.36 -3.30
N GLU A 91 12.85 4.70 -3.18
CA GLU A 91 13.34 5.54 -2.07
C GLU A 91 12.65 6.91 -2.05
N MET A 92 12.52 7.56 -3.21
CA MET A 92 11.85 8.86 -3.30
C MET A 92 10.34 8.74 -3.06
N TYR A 93 9.69 7.68 -3.55
CA TYR A 93 8.28 7.43 -3.26
C TYR A 93 8.04 7.14 -1.76
N GLN A 94 8.96 6.43 -1.09
CA GLN A 94 8.86 6.20 0.34
C GLN A 94 8.85 7.52 1.11
N GLY A 95 9.75 8.44 0.77
CA GLY A 95 9.73 9.76 1.39
C GLY A 95 8.42 10.53 1.14
N CYS A 96 7.74 10.31 0.00
CA CYS A 96 6.41 10.90 -0.22
C CYS A 96 5.38 10.32 0.76
N VAL A 97 5.39 8.99 0.94
CA VAL A 97 4.49 8.30 1.88
C VAL A 97 4.73 8.76 3.31
N ASP A 98 6.00 8.91 3.72
CA ASP A 98 6.37 9.39 5.05
C ASP A 98 5.88 10.83 5.29
N MET A 99 6.01 11.70 4.27
CA MET A 99 5.49 13.07 4.33
C MET A 99 3.96 13.12 4.38
N CYS A 100 3.26 12.30 3.60
CA CYS A 100 1.80 12.20 3.67
C CYS A 100 1.34 11.70 5.06
N ALA A 101 2.04 10.74 5.65
CA ALA A 101 1.76 10.26 6.99
C ALA A 101 1.94 11.37 8.06
N ALA A 102 2.94 12.25 7.88
CA ALA A 102 3.17 13.39 8.78
C ALA A 102 2.08 14.48 8.67
N LEU A 103 1.54 14.72 7.47
CA LEU A 103 0.41 15.64 7.26
C LEU A 103 -0.91 15.10 7.84
N GLY A 104 -1.03 13.78 7.92
CA GLY A 104 -2.18 13.10 8.50
C GLY A 104 -3.32 12.84 7.52
N ALA A 105 -4.25 11.98 7.92
CA ALA A 105 -5.37 11.55 7.08
C ALA A 105 -6.42 12.65 6.83
N ASP A 106 -6.44 13.71 7.66
CA ASP A 106 -7.36 14.84 7.49
C ASP A 106 -6.91 15.82 6.38
N ASP A 107 -5.69 15.68 5.88
CA ASP A 107 -5.16 16.49 4.78
C ASP A 107 -5.55 15.88 3.43
N ALA A 108 -6.64 16.39 2.85
CA ALA A 108 -7.20 15.86 1.61
C ALA A 108 -6.22 15.88 0.42
N GLU A 109 -5.30 16.85 0.37
CA GLU A 109 -4.28 16.92 -0.69
C GLU A 109 -3.21 15.85 -0.49
N ALA A 110 -2.74 15.67 0.75
CA ALA A 110 -1.79 14.61 1.09
C ALA A 110 -2.36 13.21 0.79
N VAL A 111 -3.64 12.97 1.12
CA VAL A 111 -4.35 11.72 0.84
C VAL A 111 -4.40 11.44 -0.67
N GLN A 112 -4.79 12.42 -1.49
CA GLN A 112 -4.83 12.25 -2.95
C GLN A 112 -3.44 11.97 -3.54
N ILE A 113 -2.41 12.67 -3.04
CA ILE A 113 -1.04 12.44 -3.48
C ILE A 113 -0.57 11.05 -3.06
N ASP A 114 -0.85 10.61 -1.83
CA ASP A 114 -0.50 9.28 -1.31
C ASP A 114 -1.12 8.17 -2.15
N GLN A 115 -2.41 8.26 -2.51
CA GLN A 115 -3.07 7.29 -3.40
C GLN A 115 -2.34 7.18 -4.76
N VAL A 116 -1.96 8.31 -5.37
CA VAL A 116 -1.22 8.33 -6.64
C VAL A 116 0.18 7.74 -6.48
N VAL A 117 0.89 8.11 -5.41
CA VAL A 117 2.24 7.61 -5.08
C VAL A 117 2.20 6.09 -4.90
N ARG A 118 1.33 5.57 -4.05
CA ARG A 118 1.19 4.13 -3.81
C ARG A 118 0.79 3.37 -5.06
N ALA A 119 -0.08 3.93 -5.90
CA ALA A 119 -0.39 3.32 -7.18
C ALA A 119 0.88 3.20 -8.04
N ASN A 120 1.72 4.25 -8.09
CA ASN A 120 2.98 4.22 -8.83
C ASN A 120 3.99 3.24 -8.22
N VAL A 121 4.08 3.13 -6.91
CA VAL A 121 4.89 2.11 -6.22
C VAL A 121 4.48 0.69 -6.65
N ALA A 122 3.17 0.41 -6.77
CA ALA A 122 2.71 -0.88 -7.29
C ALA A 122 3.20 -1.12 -8.73
N LEU A 123 3.28 -0.08 -9.56
CA LEU A 123 3.88 -0.19 -10.90
C LEU A 123 5.41 -0.42 -10.84
N VAL A 124 6.11 0.22 -9.90
CA VAL A 124 7.55 -0.01 -9.70
C VAL A 124 7.81 -1.46 -9.31
N PHE A 125 7.02 -2.04 -8.41
CA PHE A 125 7.13 -3.46 -8.05
C PHE A 125 6.91 -4.39 -9.26
N LEU A 126 5.96 -4.09 -10.14
CA LEU A 126 5.81 -4.83 -11.40
C LEU A 126 7.05 -4.71 -12.30
N LYS A 127 7.69 -3.53 -12.35
CA LYS A 127 8.93 -3.34 -13.12
C LYS A 127 10.11 -4.12 -12.54
N LEU A 128 10.18 -4.24 -11.22
CA LEU A 128 11.17 -5.02 -10.49
C LEU A 128 10.90 -6.54 -10.46
N GLN A 129 9.86 -7.03 -11.16
CA GLN A 129 9.43 -8.44 -11.11
C GLN A 129 9.08 -8.91 -9.68
N ARG A 130 8.42 -8.04 -8.91
CA ARG A 130 7.94 -8.27 -7.54
C ARG A 130 6.40 -8.26 -7.48
N PRO A 131 5.73 -9.26 -8.09
CA PRO A 131 4.29 -9.22 -8.26
C PRO A 131 3.50 -9.41 -6.97
N GLU A 132 4.04 -10.11 -5.96
CA GLU A 132 3.41 -10.26 -4.66
C GLU A 132 3.17 -8.91 -3.97
N GLU A 133 4.21 -8.06 -3.92
CA GLU A 133 4.15 -6.73 -3.34
C GLU A 133 3.27 -5.79 -4.16
N ALA A 134 3.34 -5.87 -5.49
CA ALA A 134 2.45 -5.11 -6.37
C ALA A 134 0.97 -5.46 -6.12
N ARG A 135 0.65 -6.76 -6.03
CA ARG A 135 -0.73 -7.23 -5.77
C ARG A 135 -1.20 -6.78 -4.39
N MET A 136 -0.36 -6.93 -3.37
CA MET A 136 -0.67 -6.53 -2.00
C MET A 136 -0.97 -5.02 -1.92
N LEU A 137 -0.10 -4.17 -2.43
CA LEU A 137 -0.26 -2.72 -2.37
C LEU A 137 -1.49 -2.24 -3.16
N ALA A 138 -1.70 -2.78 -4.37
CA ALA A 138 -2.89 -2.47 -5.16
C ALA A 138 -4.17 -2.95 -4.47
N THR A 139 -4.12 -4.06 -3.73
CA THR A 139 -5.25 -4.56 -2.95
C THR A 139 -5.58 -3.63 -1.79
N PHE A 140 -4.58 -3.19 -1.02
CA PHE A 140 -4.79 -2.21 0.05
C PHE A 140 -5.39 -0.91 -0.45
N LEU A 141 -4.93 -0.39 -1.59
CA LEU A 141 -5.51 0.81 -2.20
C LEU A 141 -6.98 0.62 -2.62
N LEU A 142 -7.34 -0.54 -3.18
CA LEU A 142 -8.71 -0.82 -3.64
C LEU A 142 -9.68 -1.16 -2.50
N GLN A 143 -9.16 -1.53 -1.32
CA GLN A 143 -9.92 -1.92 -0.13
C GLN A 143 -9.94 -0.81 0.93
N ASP A 144 -9.42 0.38 0.64
CA ASP A 144 -9.51 1.52 1.54
C ASP A 144 -10.93 2.11 1.50
N ASP A 145 -11.73 1.78 2.50
CA ASP A 145 -13.10 2.31 2.67
C ASP A 145 -13.11 3.76 3.17
N THR A 146 -12.01 4.27 3.71
CA THR A 146 -11.91 5.64 4.24
C THR A 146 -11.63 6.64 3.12
N HIS A 147 -10.72 6.26 2.21
CA HIS A 147 -10.33 7.06 1.06
C HIS A 147 -10.40 6.19 -0.20
N PRO A 148 -11.62 5.94 -0.73
CA PRO A 148 -11.78 5.08 -1.89
C PRO A 148 -11.06 5.66 -3.11
N VAL A 149 -10.38 4.80 -3.85
CA VAL A 149 -9.73 5.17 -5.11
C VAL A 149 -10.79 5.25 -6.21
N GLU A 150 -10.86 6.39 -6.90
CA GLU A 150 -11.86 6.68 -7.93
C GLU A 150 -11.26 7.03 -9.30
N GLY A 151 -12.14 7.17 -10.30
CA GLY A 151 -11.81 7.63 -11.65
C GLY A 151 -10.69 6.83 -12.34
N ASP A 152 -9.86 7.54 -13.11
CA ASP A 152 -8.75 6.96 -13.86
C ASP A 152 -7.72 6.26 -12.97
N LEU A 153 -7.59 6.69 -11.70
CA LEU A 153 -6.67 6.05 -10.77
C LEU A 153 -7.15 4.65 -10.42
N LYS A 154 -8.46 4.47 -10.20
CA LYS A 154 -9.07 3.15 -9.95
C LYS A 154 -8.80 2.19 -11.11
N VAL A 155 -8.98 2.65 -12.34
CA VAL A 155 -8.69 1.88 -13.56
C VAL A 155 -7.23 1.43 -13.59
N LYS A 156 -6.29 2.34 -13.29
CA LYS A 156 -4.85 2.02 -13.25
C LYS A 156 -4.51 1.00 -12.16
N VAL A 157 -5.07 1.15 -10.96
CA VAL A 157 -4.81 0.24 -9.84
C VAL A 157 -5.38 -1.16 -10.12
N LEU A 158 -6.61 -1.26 -10.64
CA LEU A 158 -7.21 -2.52 -11.08
C LEU A 158 -6.34 -3.20 -12.14
N TYR A 159 -5.95 -2.48 -13.19
CA TYR A 159 -5.10 -3.03 -14.24
C TYR A 159 -3.75 -3.52 -13.68
N ARG A 160 -3.11 -2.76 -12.78
CA ARG A 160 -1.84 -3.16 -12.14
C ARG A 160 -2.01 -4.39 -11.23
N ARG A 161 -3.10 -4.50 -10.47
CA ARG A 161 -3.40 -5.71 -9.69
C ARG A 161 -3.64 -6.93 -10.59
N GLY A 162 -4.30 -6.73 -11.73
CA GLY A 162 -4.49 -7.77 -12.73
C GLY A 162 -3.17 -8.27 -13.32
N LEU A 163 -2.24 -7.36 -13.65
CA LEU A 163 -0.88 -7.72 -14.09
C LEU A 163 -0.12 -8.51 -13.02
N ALA A 164 -0.23 -8.09 -11.76
CA ALA A 164 0.40 -8.79 -10.64
C ALA A 164 -0.16 -10.21 -10.47
N SER A 165 -1.49 -10.37 -10.47
CA SER A 165 -2.16 -11.67 -10.41
C SER A 165 -1.78 -12.55 -11.59
N GLN A 166 -1.67 -11.99 -12.80
CA GLN A 166 -1.23 -12.71 -13.99
C GLN A 166 0.20 -13.24 -13.84
N ALA A 167 1.13 -12.42 -13.33
CA ALA A 167 2.51 -12.82 -13.10
C ALA A 167 2.65 -13.92 -12.04
N LEU A 168 1.72 -13.97 -11.08
CA LEU A 168 1.61 -15.02 -10.06
C LEU A 168 0.93 -16.31 -10.54
N GLY A 169 0.49 -16.36 -11.81
CA GLY A 169 -0.27 -17.49 -12.34
C GLY A 169 -1.73 -17.55 -11.88
N ASP A 170 -2.21 -16.57 -11.11
CA ASP A 170 -3.60 -16.45 -10.68
C ASP A 170 -4.44 -15.82 -11.81
N ARG A 171 -4.76 -16.69 -12.77
CA ARG A 171 -5.52 -16.36 -13.97
C ARG A 171 -6.90 -15.76 -13.66
N GLU A 172 -7.61 -16.34 -12.70
CA GLU A 172 -9.00 -15.96 -12.41
C GLU A 172 -9.05 -14.54 -11.82
N SER A 173 -8.20 -14.27 -10.84
CA SER A 173 -8.05 -12.93 -10.28
C SER A 173 -7.60 -11.91 -11.33
N ALA A 174 -6.65 -12.28 -12.20
CA ALA A 174 -6.20 -11.41 -13.28
C ALA A 174 -7.34 -11.04 -14.25
N LEU A 175 -8.15 -12.02 -14.69
CA LEU A 175 -9.30 -11.77 -15.56
C LEU A 175 -10.35 -10.89 -14.88
N CYS A 176 -10.60 -11.10 -13.59
CA CYS A 176 -11.53 -10.29 -12.81
C CYS A 176 -11.08 -8.81 -12.82
N ASP A 177 -9.82 -8.56 -12.49
CA ASP A 177 -9.23 -7.22 -12.44
C ASP A 177 -9.19 -6.52 -13.80
N PHE A 178 -8.82 -7.23 -14.87
CA PHE A 178 -8.82 -6.64 -16.21
C PHE A 178 -10.23 -6.31 -16.69
N ARG A 179 -11.23 -7.17 -16.45
CA ARG A 179 -12.62 -6.88 -16.79
C ARG A 179 -13.16 -5.69 -16.01
N ALA A 180 -12.83 -5.59 -14.73
CA ALA A 180 -13.16 -4.42 -13.93
C ALA A 180 -12.48 -3.16 -14.48
N ALA A 181 -11.21 -3.23 -14.87
CA ALA A 181 -10.50 -2.10 -15.48
C ALA A 181 -11.17 -1.62 -16.77
N VAL A 182 -11.65 -2.53 -17.63
CA VAL A 182 -12.44 -2.19 -18.83
C VAL A 182 -13.75 -1.51 -18.43
N LEU A 183 -14.51 -2.10 -17.50
CA LEU A 183 -15.81 -1.59 -17.03
C LEU A 183 -15.73 -0.16 -16.48
N PHE A 184 -14.67 0.16 -15.71
CA PHE A 184 -14.48 1.49 -15.13
C PHE A 184 -13.79 2.49 -16.07
N SER A 185 -13.35 2.07 -17.27
CA SER A 185 -12.71 2.98 -18.22
C SER A 185 -13.74 3.82 -18.98
N PRO A 186 -13.40 5.05 -19.39
CA PRO A 186 -14.28 5.86 -20.23
C PRO A 186 -14.72 5.13 -21.50
N GLY A 187 -16.04 5.02 -21.71
CA GLY A 187 -16.61 4.30 -22.85
C GLY A 187 -16.45 2.78 -22.78
N GLU A 188 -16.18 2.21 -21.59
CA GLU A 188 -15.96 0.79 -21.35
C GLU A 188 -14.88 0.18 -22.26
N LYS A 189 -13.87 0.99 -22.59
CA LYS A 189 -12.78 0.62 -23.50
C LYS A 189 -11.45 0.81 -22.82
N ASN A 190 -10.68 -0.27 -22.79
CA ASN A 190 -9.31 -0.23 -22.29
C ASN A 190 -8.45 -1.20 -23.12
N PRO A 191 -7.82 -0.71 -24.20
CA PRO A 191 -7.09 -1.56 -25.13
C PRO A 191 -6.02 -2.45 -24.47
N ALA A 192 -5.39 -1.96 -23.40
CA ALA A 192 -4.39 -2.73 -22.65
C ALA A 192 -5.03 -3.88 -21.86
N ALA A 193 -6.12 -3.60 -21.12
CA ALA A 193 -6.84 -4.63 -20.37
C ALA A 193 -7.54 -5.64 -21.31
N GLU A 194 -8.12 -5.19 -22.42
CA GLU A 194 -8.72 -6.04 -23.46
C GLU A 194 -7.69 -6.98 -24.07
N ALA A 195 -6.50 -6.46 -24.40
CA ALA A 195 -5.40 -7.29 -24.91
C ALA A 195 -4.95 -8.33 -23.88
N ALA A 196 -4.89 -7.97 -22.60
CA ALA A 196 -4.55 -8.89 -21.52
C ALA A 196 -5.62 -9.98 -21.33
N ILE A 197 -6.91 -9.63 -21.39
CA ILE A 197 -8.03 -10.57 -21.37
C ILE A 197 -7.94 -11.54 -22.56
N ALA A 198 -7.66 -11.04 -23.76
CA ALA A 198 -7.53 -11.87 -24.95
C ALA A 198 -6.31 -12.80 -24.87
N ALA A 199 -5.18 -12.33 -24.36
CA ALA A 199 -3.98 -13.13 -24.15
C ALA A 199 -4.22 -14.26 -23.15
N LEU A 200 -4.88 -13.97 -22.03
CA LEU A 200 -5.29 -14.99 -21.08
C LEU A 200 -6.28 -15.95 -21.74
N SER A 201 -7.33 -15.48 -22.39
CA SER A 201 -8.37 -16.36 -22.97
C SER A 201 -7.84 -17.38 -23.98
N ARG A 202 -6.77 -17.06 -24.72
CA ARG A 202 -6.12 -18.01 -25.65
C ARG A 202 -5.36 -19.15 -24.95
N GLY A 203 -4.85 -18.93 -23.74
CA GLY A 203 -4.07 -19.93 -23.00
C GLY A 203 -4.88 -21.07 -22.36
N VAL A 204 -6.19 -21.11 -22.52
CA VAL A 204 -7.07 -22.16 -21.94
C VAL A 204 -7.18 -23.39 -22.88
N GLY A 205 -6.57 -23.34 -24.06
CA GLY A 205 -6.74 -24.33 -25.12
C GLY A 205 -5.54 -25.23 -25.42
N THR A 206 -4.52 -25.29 -24.56
CA THR A 206 -3.34 -26.18 -24.69
C THR A 206 -3.19 -27.03 -23.45
#